data_AF-A0A1H7JP06-F1
#
_entry.id   AF-A0A1H7JP06-F1
#
_cell.length_a   1.000
_cell.length_b   1.000
_cell.length_c   1.000
_cell.angle_alpha   90.00
_cell.angle_beta   90.00
_cell.angle_gamma   90.00
#
_symmetry.space_group_name_H-M   'P 1'
#
loop_
_entity.id
_entity.type
_entity.pdbx_description
1 polymer ?
#
loop_
_entity_poly.entity_id
_entity_poly.type
_entity_poly.pdbx_seq_one_letter_code
_entity_poly.pdbx_strand_id
1 'polypeptide(L)'
;MIQTKGTATVPFSFFPLASMANEQVIASIRQIIEAQLAPEPEFFLVEVRIKPTNNVKVFVDGDKGIPVEKLVQLNRALYAQLEAAALFPDGDFSLEVSSPGLDEPLKMHRQYLKNIGRKVEVTLLDGAIKEGTLLAVTEDQLTLEETPPRKKGVKPDPKLSKQLNIHFTEIKHTVVCIVF
;
A
#
# COMPACT_ATOMS: atom_id res chain seq x y z
N MET A 1 -22.88 43.16 -40.41
CA MET A 1 -21.90 43.73 -39.46
C MET A 1 -22.35 43.33 -38.05
N ILE A 2 -22.20 42.04 -37.73
CA ILE A 2 -21.29 41.47 -36.70
C ILE A 2 -21.64 41.89 -35.27
N GLN A 3 -22.33 40.98 -34.56
CA GLN A 3 -22.18 40.81 -33.12
C GLN A 3 -22.00 39.31 -32.85
N THR A 4 -20.75 38.90 -32.67
CA THR A 4 -20.37 37.64 -32.03
C THR A 4 -19.58 38.01 -30.80
N LYS A 5 -20.22 37.95 -29.62
CA LYS A 5 -19.50 38.00 -28.34
C LYS A 5 -18.97 36.59 -28.08
N GLY A 6 -17.65 36.45 -28.19
CA GLY A 6 -16.95 35.19 -27.94
C GLY A 6 -16.96 34.86 -26.46
N THR A 7 -17.40 33.64 -26.14
CA THR A 7 -17.17 32.99 -24.85
C THR A 7 -15.75 32.44 -24.88
N ALA A 8 -14.83 33.05 -24.14
CA ALA A 8 -13.50 32.50 -23.96
C ALA A 8 -13.59 31.31 -22.99
N THR A 9 -13.46 30.10 -23.52
CA THR A 9 -13.21 28.89 -22.75
C THR A 9 -11.79 28.98 -22.18
N VAL A 10 -11.65 29.19 -20.87
CA VAL A 10 -10.37 28.98 -20.18
C VAL A 10 -10.24 27.49 -19.86
N PRO A 11 -9.16 26.81 -20.27
CA PRO A 11 -8.93 25.44 -19.88
C PRO A 11 -8.49 25.43 -18.41
N PHE A 12 -9.36 24.94 -17.53
CA PHE A 12 -9.00 24.59 -16.16
C PHE A 12 -8.14 23.32 -16.17
N SER A 13 -6.87 23.46 -16.53
CA SER A 13 -5.84 22.50 -16.15
C SER A 13 -4.95 23.16 -15.11
N PHE A 14 -5.50 23.35 -13.91
CA PHE A 14 -4.74 23.69 -12.71
C PHE A 14 -4.05 22.42 -12.23
N PHE A 15 -2.90 22.09 -12.81
CA PHE A 15 -1.98 21.15 -12.17
C PHE A 15 -1.34 21.88 -10.98
N PRO A 16 -1.56 21.43 -9.73
CA PRO A 16 -1.06 22.15 -8.58
C PRO A 16 0.47 21.95 -8.47
N LEU A 17 1.21 23.06 -8.39
CA LEU A 17 2.66 23.11 -8.14
C LEU A 17 3.08 22.29 -6.90
N ALA A 18 2.17 22.14 -5.93
CA ALA A 18 2.34 21.31 -4.74
C ALA A 18 2.52 19.81 -5.04
N SER A 19 2.01 19.30 -6.17
CA SER A 19 2.16 17.89 -6.55
C SER A 19 3.63 17.56 -6.87
N MET A 20 4.31 18.44 -7.59
CA MET A 20 5.70 18.22 -8.03
C MET A 20 6.70 18.36 -6.88
N ALA A 21 6.48 19.29 -5.95
CA ALA A 21 7.31 19.44 -4.76
C ALA A 21 7.24 18.19 -3.86
N ASN A 22 6.03 17.66 -3.66
CA ASN A 22 5.83 16.43 -2.89
C ASN A 22 6.48 15.21 -3.56
N GLU A 23 6.41 15.09 -4.89
CA GLU A 23 7.06 14.00 -5.62
C GLU A 23 8.58 13.97 -5.40
N GLN A 24 9.24 15.13 -5.45
CA GLN A 24 10.68 15.23 -5.22
C GLN A 24 11.03 14.85 -3.77
N VAL A 25 10.28 15.35 -2.80
CA VAL A 25 10.49 15.02 -1.38
C VAL A 25 10.25 13.53 -1.12
N ILE A 26 9.20 12.96 -1.71
CA ILE A 26 8.94 11.51 -1.64
C ILE A 26 10.12 10.74 -2.21
N ALA A 27 10.66 11.12 -3.38
CA ALA A 27 11.80 10.45 -3.98
C ALA A 27 13.04 10.49 -3.08
N SER A 28 13.33 11.64 -2.45
CA SER A 28 14.42 11.76 -1.48
C SER A 28 14.21 10.89 -0.24
N ILE A 29 13.00 10.88 0.34
CA ILE A 29 12.67 10.01 1.47
C ILE A 29 12.86 8.54 1.10
N ARG A 30 12.42 8.13 -0.10
CA ARG A 30 12.59 6.75 -0.60
C ARG A 30 14.06 6.36 -0.66
N GLN A 31 14.91 7.19 -1.27
CA GLN A 31 16.34 6.91 -1.37
C GLN A 31 16.99 6.76 0.01
N ILE A 32 16.62 7.64 0.95
CA ILE A 32 17.14 7.60 2.31
C ILE A 32 16.74 6.30 3.01
N ILE A 33 15.46 5.96 3.02
CA ILE A 33 14.99 4.78 3.75
C ILE A 33 15.47 3.48 3.09
N GLU A 34 15.53 3.41 1.77
CA GLU A 34 16.09 2.27 1.04
C GLU A 34 17.57 2.07 1.38
N ALA A 35 18.36 3.14 1.49
CA ALA A 35 19.76 3.05 1.93
C ALA A 35 19.90 2.53 3.37
N GLN A 36 18.99 2.93 4.29
CA GLN A 36 18.97 2.42 5.66
C GLN A 36 18.55 0.95 5.74
N LEU A 37 17.72 0.47 4.82
CA LEU A 37 17.23 -0.90 4.76
C LEU A 37 18.18 -1.84 3.99
N ALA A 38 19.04 -1.32 3.12
CA ALA A 38 19.94 -2.12 2.29
C ALA A 38 20.78 -3.18 3.04
N PRO A 39 21.25 -2.95 4.28
CA PRO A 39 21.97 -3.98 5.05
C PRO A 39 21.11 -5.17 5.51
N GLU A 40 19.78 -5.02 5.55
CA GLU A 40 18.82 -6.00 6.08
C GLU A 40 17.72 -6.27 5.03
N PRO A 41 18.01 -7.08 3.99
CA PRO A 41 17.16 -7.26 2.81
C PRO A 41 15.82 -7.96 3.10
N GLU A 42 15.64 -8.52 4.30
CA GLU A 42 14.35 -9.00 4.79
C GLU A 42 13.33 -7.88 5.02
N PHE A 43 13.79 -6.64 5.24
CA PHE A 43 12.97 -5.45 5.40
C PHE A 43 12.95 -4.62 4.11
N PHE A 44 11.80 -4.06 3.79
CA PHE A 44 11.61 -3.32 2.55
C PHE A 44 10.60 -2.19 2.70
N LEU A 45 10.85 -1.12 1.94
CA LEU A 45 9.90 -0.03 1.81
C LEU A 45 8.69 -0.50 0.99
N VAL A 46 7.49 -0.29 1.51
CA VAL A 46 6.22 -0.52 0.81
C VAL A 46 5.76 0.77 0.13
N GLU A 47 5.76 1.89 0.86
CA GLU A 47 5.24 3.15 0.35
C GLU A 47 5.66 4.34 1.19
N VAL A 48 5.75 5.51 0.55
CA VAL A 48 5.82 6.81 1.23
C VAL A 48 4.62 7.63 0.79
N ARG A 49 3.90 8.20 1.75
CA ARG A 49 2.77 9.12 1.51
C ARG A 49 3.05 10.43 2.24
N ILE A 50 2.83 11.55 1.57
CA ILE A 50 2.80 12.88 2.20
C ILE A 50 1.36 13.36 2.17
N LYS A 51 0.75 13.48 3.35
CA LYS A 51 -0.58 14.07 3.56
C LYS A 51 -0.44 15.59 3.72
N PRO A 52 -1.55 16.36 3.65
CA PRO A 52 -1.54 17.80 3.93
C PRO A 52 -0.82 18.14 5.25
N THR A 53 -0.33 19.37 5.38
CA THR A 53 0.46 19.82 6.55
C THR A 53 1.71 18.96 6.80
N ASN A 54 2.39 18.53 5.73
CA ASN A 54 3.63 17.75 5.76
C ASN A 54 3.57 16.54 6.71
N ASN A 55 2.44 15.83 6.73
CA ASN A 55 2.32 14.59 7.48
C ASN A 55 2.87 13.44 6.63
N VAL A 56 4.12 13.09 6.88
CA VAL A 56 4.87 12.04 6.20
C VAL A 56 4.59 10.70 6.86
N LYS A 57 4.07 9.75 6.08
CA LYS A 57 3.90 8.35 6.48
C LYS A 57 4.80 7.48 5.62
N VAL A 58 5.61 6.66 6.26
CA VAL A 58 6.49 5.70 5.61
C VAL A 58 6.09 4.31 6.06
N PHE A 59 5.70 3.47 5.11
CA PHE A 59 5.30 2.10 5.35
C PHE A 59 6.46 1.16 5.04
N VAL A 60 6.95 0.48 6.06
CA VAL A 60 8.04 -0.50 5.94
C VAL A 60 7.51 -1.86 6.39
N ASP A 61 7.86 -2.90 5.67
CA ASP A 61 7.42 -4.26 5.96
C ASP A 61 8.60 -5.22 5.96
N GLY A 62 8.37 -6.43 6.45
CA GLY A 62 9.37 -7.49 6.47
C GLY A 62 8.78 -8.84 6.11
N ASP A 63 9.60 -9.71 5.51
CA ASP A 63 9.19 -11.07 5.13
C ASP A 63 8.61 -11.89 6.29
N LYS A 64 9.08 -11.62 7.51
CA LYS A 64 8.64 -12.28 8.76
C LYS A 64 7.95 -11.30 9.72
N GLY A 65 7.49 -10.16 9.19
CA GLY A 65 7.12 -9.00 9.98
C GLY A 65 8.33 -8.17 10.39
N ILE A 66 8.06 -6.96 10.87
CA ILE A 66 9.07 -6.01 11.33
C ILE A 66 8.88 -5.72 12.82
N PRO A 67 9.92 -5.83 13.67
CA PRO A 67 9.80 -5.56 15.08
C PRO A 67 9.61 -4.05 15.33
N VAL A 68 8.91 -3.72 16.42
CA VAL A 68 8.60 -2.33 16.78
C VAL A 68 9.87 -1.52 17.00
N GLU A 69 10.89 -2.13 17.60
CA GLU A 69 12.20 -1.51 17.85
C GLU A 69 12.86 -1.07 16.55
N LYS A 70 12.72 -1.86 15.46
CA LYS A 70 13.26 -1.50 14.15
C LYS A 70 12.52 -0.31 13.55
N LEU A 71 11.20 -0.27 13.65
CA LEU A 71 10.39 0.88 13.22
C LEU A 71 10.80 2.16 13.97
N VAL A 72 11.01 2.07 15.29
CA VAL A 72 11.47 3.20 16.10
C VAL A 72 12.86 3.68 15.68
N GLN A 73 13.79 2.77 15.41
CA GLN A 73 15.13 3.11 14.92
C GLN A 73 15.07 3.83 13.57
N LEU A 74 14.32 3.28 12.60
CA LEU A 74 14.12 3.89 11.28
C LEU A 74 13.47 5.27 11.40
N ASN A 75 12.46 5.42 12.26
CA ASN A 75 11.79 6.70 12.48
C ASN A 75 12.76 7.78 12.97
N ARG A 76 13.59 7.47 13.98
CA ARG A 76 14.57 8.41 14.53
C ARG A 76 15.66 8.77 13.51
N ALA A 77 16.20 7.76 12.82
CA ALA A 77 17.25 7.96 11.84
C ALA A 77 16.77 8.78 10.63
N LEU A 78 15.60 8.43 10.09
CA LEU A 78 14.97 9.16 9.01
C LEU A 78 14.67 10.61 9.43
N TYR A 79 14.03 10.83 10.58
CA TYR A 79 13.72 12.19 11.06
C TYR A 79 14.95 13.09 11.10
N ALA A 80 16.06 12.61 11.70
CA ALA A 80 17.31 13.35 11.78
C ALA A 80 17.90 13.69 10.40
N GLN A 81 17.77 12.79 9.42
CA GLN A 81 18.26 13.01 8.06
C GLN A 81 17.37 13.98 7.27
N LEU A 82 16.04 13.94 7.45
CA LEU A 82 15.13 14.90 6.81
C LEU A 82 15.36 16.33 7.33
N GLU A 83 15.58 16.47 8.64
CA GLU A 83 15.98 17.74 9.29
C GLU A 83 17.30 18.26 8.74
N ALA A 84 18.35 17.42 8.75
CA ALA A 84 19.68 17.82 8.27
C ALA A 84 19.70 18.20 6.78
N ALA A 85 18.86 17.57 5.97
CA ALA A 85 18.69 17.87 4.55
C ALA A 85 17.78 19.07 4.27
N ALA A 86 17.17 19.67 5.30
CA ALA A 86 16.23 20.79 5.20
C ALA A 86 15.13 20.56 4.13
N LEU A 87 14.59 19.35 4.06
CA LEU A 87 13.62 18.97 3.02
C LEU A 87 12.26 19.68 3.18
N PHE A 88 11.99 20.26 4.34
CA PHE A 88 10.81 21.07 4.62
C PHE A 88 11.23 22.46 5.14
N PRO A 89 11.76 23.35 4.26
CA PRO A 89 12.37 24.61 4.70
C PRO A 89 11.35 25.64 5.21
N ASP A 90 10.10 25.59 4.73
CA ASP A 90 9.06 26.59 5.01
C ASP A 90 8.06 26.16 6.09
N GLY A 91 8.24 25.01 6.75
CA GLY A 91 7.31 24.59 7.79
C GLY A 91 7.62 23.25 8.43
N ASP A 92 7.04 23.05 9.61
CA ASP A 92 7.16 21.82 10.37
C ASP A 92 6.63 20.61 9.58
N PHE A 93 7.17 19.43 9.88
CA PHE A 93 6.67 18.17 9.38
C PHE A 93 6.43 17.19 10.55
N SER A 94 5.57 16.22 10.30
CA SER A 94 5.42 15.06 11.19
C SER A 94 5.82 13.81 10.42
N LEU A 95 6.49 12.89 11.10
CA LEU A 95 6.93 11.62 10.53
C LEU A 95 6.37 10.47 11.34
N GLU A 96 5.82 9.50 10.63
CA GLU A 96 5.42 8.21 11.16
C GLU A 96 6.00 7.10 10.28
N VAL A 97 6.84 6.24 10.87
CA VAL A 97 7.28 4.98 10.25
C VAL A 97 6.53 3.83 10.90
N SER A 98 5.76 3.10 10.11
CA SER A 98 4.96 1.97 10.59
C SER A 98 4.89 0.84 9.56
N SER A 99 4.41 -0.33 9.98
CA SER A 99 4.03 -1.39 9.04
C SER A 99 2.68 -1.08 8.38
N PRO A 100 2.42 -1.54 7.14
CA PRO A 100 1.07 -1.52 6.59
C PRO A 100 0.08 -2.20 7.53
N GLY A 101 -1.07 -1.56 7.76
CA GLY A 101 -2.17 -2.16 8.52
C GLY A 101 -2.76 -3.38 7.81
N LEU A 102 -3.56 -4.17 8.54
CA LEU A 102 -4.26 -5.31 7.94
C LEU A 102 -5.37 -4.87 6.96
N ASP A 103 -5.83 -3.63 7.09
CA ASP A 103 -6.79 -2.95 6.24
C ASP A 103 -6.16 -2.31 4.99
N GLU A 104 -4.84 -2.27 4.89
CA GLU A 104 -4.13 -1.73 3.72
C GLU A 104 -3.96 -2.83 2.65
N PRO A 105 -4.18 -2.50 1.36
CA PRO A 105 -3.91 -3.41 0.26
C PRO A 105 -2.47 -3.92 0.22
N LEU A 106 -2.31 -5.20 -0.10
CA LEU A 106 -1.01 -5.78 -0.44
C LEU A 106 -0.52 -5.17 -1.76
N LYS A 107 0.65 -4.51 -1.72
CA LYS A 107 1.22 -3.76 -2.86
C LYS A 107 2.38 -4.50 -3.53
N MET A 108 3.09 -5.32 -2.78
CA MET A 108 4.30 -6.00 -3.27
C MET A 108 4.15 -7.52 -3.23
N HIS A 109 4.76 -8.20 -4.19
CA HIS A 109 4.73 -9.67 -4.30
C HIS A 109 5.20 -10.37 -3.00
N ARG A 110 6.26 -9.86 -2.36
CA ARG A 110 6.75 -10.39 -1.06
C ARG A 110 5.71 -10.31 0.06
N GLN A 111 4.81 -9.32 0.01
CA GLN A 111 3.71 -9.25 0.97
C GLN A 111 2.68 -10.37 0.75
N TYR A 112 2.44 -10.80 -0.49
CA TYR A 112 1.60 -11.98 -0.75
C TYR A 112 2.29 -13.26 -0.22
N LEU A 113 3.59 -13.44 -0.50
CA LEU A 113 4.35 -14.60 -0.04
C LEU A 113 4.29 -14.80 1.48
N LYS A 114 4.53 -13.75 2.28
CA LYS A 114 4.49 -13.86 3.74
C LYS A 114 3.09 -14.10 4.32
N ASN A 115 2.04 -13.83 3.55
CA ASN A 115 0.65 -13.99 3.98
C ASN A 115 0.03 -15.31 3.47
N ILE A 116 0.82 -16.21 2.86
CA ILE A 116 0.37 -17.59 2.60
C ILE A 116 -0.09 -18.24 3.92
N GLY A 117 -1.23 -18.91 3.87
CA GLY A 117 -1.93 -19.50 5.01
C GLY A 117 -2.89 -18.55 5.74
N ARG A 118 -2.90 -17.25 5.41
CA ARG A 118 -3.85 -16.29 6.00
C ARG A 118 -5.10 -16.15 5.14
N LYS A 119 -6.19 -15.72 5.78
CA LYS A 119 -7.41 -15.35 5.08
C LYS A 119 -7.22 -13.98 4.41
N VAL A 120 -7.59 -13.89 3.15
CA VAL A 120 -7.54 -12.66 2.36
C VAL A 120 -8.86 -12.41 1.66
N GLU A 121 -9.14 -11.14 1.39
CA GLU A 121 -10.19 -10.67 0.51
C GLU A 121 -9.55 -10.10 -0.76
N VAL A 122 -9.89 -10.67 -1.91
CA VAL A 122 -9.41 -10.27 -3.23
C VAL A 122 -10.56 -9.58 -3.94
N THR A 123 -10.40 -8.29 -4.22
CA THR A 123 -11.31 -7.55 -5.11
C THR A 123 -10.75 -7.60 -6.53
N LEU A 124 -11.54 -8.11 -7.46
CA LEU A 124 -11.20 -8.18 -8.88
C LEU A 124 -11.50 -6.87 -9.62
N LEU A 125 -10.94 -6.72 -10.82
CA LEU A 125 -11.15 -5.54 -11.67
C LEU A 125 -12.61 -5.35 -12.09
N ASP A 126 -13.38 -6.44 -12.21
CA ASP A 126 -14.82 -6.42 -12.50
C ASP A 126 -15.69 -6.09 -11.28
N GLY A 127 -15.07 -5.90 -10.11
CA GLY A 127 -15.73 -5.60 -8.84
C GLY A 127 -16.20 -6.83 -8.06
N ALA A 128 -15.99 -8.05 -8.55
CA ALA A 128 -16.28 -9.24 -7.78
C ALA A 128 -15.31 -9.37 -6.59
N ILE A 129 -15.83 -9.83 -5.46
CA ILE A 129 -15.07 -10.04 -4.23
C ILE A 129 -14.95 -11.54 -3.95
N LYS A 130 -13.72 -11.99 -3.70
CA LYS A 130 -13.37 -13.37 -3.37
C LYS A 130 -12.70 -13.42 -2.00
N GLU A 131 -13.26 -14.19 -1.09
CA GLU A 131 -12.69 -14.40 0.24
C GLU A 131 -12.23 -15.85 0.41
N GLY A 132 -11.06 -16.03 1.02
CA GLY A 132 -10.53 -17.38 1.25
C GLY A 132 -9.16 -17.40 1.88
N THR A 133 -8.63 -18.61 2.07
CA THR A 133 -7.25 -18.80 2.54
C THR A 133 -6.29 -18.71 1.36
N LEU A 134 -5.27 -17.86 1.45
CA LEU A 134 -4.21 -17.78 0.44
C LEU A 134 -3.32 -19.03 0.54
N LEU A 135 -3.43 -19.96 -0.41
CA LEU A 135 -2.71 -21.23 -0.37
C LEU A 135 -1.33 -21.15 -1.01
N ALA A 136 -1.22 -20.43 -2.12
CA ALA A 136 0.02 -20.33 -2.88
C ALA A 136 0.08 -19.00 -3.62
N VAL A 137 1.30 -18.58 -3.93
CA VAL A 137 1.59 -17.38 -4.70
C VAL A 137 2.73 -17.74 -5.65
N THR A 138 2.53 -17.46 -6.92
CA THR A 138 3.53 -17.58 -8.00
C THR A 138 3.79 -16.20 -8.58
N GLU A 139 4.69 -16.07 -9.56
CA GLU A 139 5.00 -14.77 -10.19
C GLU A 139 3.75 -14.08 -10.77
N ASP A 140 2.84 -14.86 -11.37
CA ASP A 140 1.72 -14.31 -12.16
C ASP A 140 0.34 -14.43 -11.50
N GLN A 141 0.19 -15.31 -10.51
CA GLN A 141 -1.10 -15.64 -9.92
C GLN A 141 -1.01 -16.04 -8.45
N LEU A 142 -2.14 -15.91 -7.75
CA LEU A 142 -2.38 -16.49 -6.44
C LEU A 142 -3.37 -17.65 -6.50
N THR A 143 -3.24 -18.59 -5.57
CA THR A 143 -4.21 -19.67 -5.36
C THR A 143 -4.96 -19.41 -4.06
N LEU A 144 -6.28 -19.26 -4.16
CA LEU A 144 -7.19 -19.00 -3.05
C LEU A 144 -8.07 -20.23 -2.79
N GLU A 145 -8.12 -20.69 -1.55
CA GLU A 145 -9.17 -21.60 -1.09
C GLU A 145 -10.41 -20.79 -0.72
N GLU A 146 -11.34 -20.65 -1.66
CA GLU A 146 -12.56 -19.86 -1.48
C GLU A 146 -13.40 -20.45 -0.34
N THR A 147 -13.67 -19.61 0.66
CA THR A 147 -14.66 -19.96 1.69
C THR A 147 -16.03 -19.58 1.15
N PRO A 148 -16.96 -20.52 0.96
CA PRO A 148 -18.28 -20.18 0.46
C PRO A 148 -18.95 -19.18 1.41
N PRO A 149 -19.66 -18.17 0.88
CA PRO A 149 -20.33 -17.17 1.69
C PRO A 149 -21.31 -17.86 2.66
N ARG A 150 -21.22 -17.53 3.95
CA ARG A 150 -22.12 -18.09 4.98
C ARG A 150 -23.56 -17.74 4.63
N LYS A 151 -24.38 -18.73 4.26
CA LYS A 151 -25.84 -18.59 4.30
C LYS A 151 -26.28 -18.52 5.76
N LYS A 152 -27.09 -17.52 6.13
CA LYS A 152 -27.68 -17.40 7.49
C LYS A 152 -28.32 -18.74 7.89
N GLY A 153 -27.83 -19.33 8.99
CA GLY A 153 -28.37 -20.57 9.57
C GLY A 153 -27.72 -21.88 9.10
N VAL A 154 -26.73 -21.85 8.19
CA VAL A 154 -26.05 -23.07 7.72
C VAL A 154 -24.57 -23.01 8.06
N LYS A 155 -24.05 -24.01 8.77
CA LYS A 155 -22.61 -24.16 8.98
C LYS A 155 -21.95 -24.38 7.62
N PRO A 156 -20.88 -23.66 7.26
CA PRO A 156 -20.16 -23.91 6.02
C PRO A 156 -19.68 -25.36 6.00
N ASP A 157 -20.02 -26.09 4.94
CA ASP A 157 -19.60 -27.48 4.75
C ASP A 157 -18.13 -27.47 4.30
N PRO A 158 -17.19 -28.02 5.10
CA PRO A 158 -15.76 -27.98 4.78
C PRO A 158 -15.42 -28.72 3.47
N LYS A 159 -16.31 -29.60 2.99
CA LYS A 159 -16.12 -30.36 1.76
C LYS A 159 -16.42 -29.58 0.48
N LEU A 160 -16.83 -28.31 0.58
CA LEU A 160 -17.14 -27.44 -0.56
C LEU A 160 -16.06 -26.37 -0.84
N SER A 161 -14.89 -26.43 -0.21
CA SER A 161 -13.83 -25.46 -0.51
C SER A 161 -13.38 -25.61 -1.97
N LYS A 162 -13.49 -24.51 -2.72
CA LYS A 162 -13.10 -24.44 -4.13
C LYS A 162 -11.77 -23.72 -4.21
N GLN A 163 -10.79 -24.33 -4.87
CA GLN A 163 -9.54 -23.63 -5.19
C GLN A 163 -9.76 -22.76 -6.44
N LEU A 164 -9.36 -21.50 -6.34
CA LEU A 164 -9.37 -20.52 -7.41
C LEU A 164 -7.95 -20.07 -7.68
N ASN A 165 -7.53 -20.14 -8.94
CA ASN A 165 -6.31 -19.48 -9.38
C ASN A 165 -6.72 -18.12 -9.98
N ILE A 166 -6.15 -17.05 -9.46
CA ILE A 166 -6.47 -15.67 -9.85
C ILE A 166 -5.18 -15.00 -10.30
N HIS A 167 -5.13 -14.55 -11.55
CA HIS A 167 -3.99 -13.81 -12.07
C HIS A 167 -3.91 -12.41 -11.46
N PHE A 168 -2.70 -11.91 -11.17
CA PHE A 168 -2.54 -10.56 -10.65
C PHE A 168 -3.10 -9.47 -11.57
N THR A 169 -3.15 -9.74 -12.88
CA THR A 169 -3.77 -8.84 -13.87
C THR A 169 -5.29 -8.70 -13.71
N GLU A 170 -5.94 -9.62 -13.00
CA GLU A 170 -7.38 -9.58 -12.73
C GLU A 170 -7.69 -8.94 -11.38
N ILE A 171 -6.67 -8.71 -10.54
CA ILE A 171 -6.82 -8.22 -9.17
C ILE A 171 -6.77 -6.69 -9.17
N LYS A 172 -7.80 -6.08 -8.59
CA LYS A 172 -7.80 -4.65 -8.29
C LYS A 172 -7.00 -4.36 -7.01
N HIS A 173 -7.27 -5.12 -5.96
CA HIS A 173 -6.50 -5.08 -4.71
C HIS A 173 -6.80 -6.32 -3.86
N THR A 174 -5.92 -6.62 -2.90
CA THR A 174 -6.10 -7.71 -1.93
C THR A 174 -5.80 -7.19 -0.54
N VAL A 175 -6.63 -7.54 0.45
CA VAL A 175 -6.50 -7.13 1.86
C VAL A 175 -6.47 -8.37 2.74
N VAL A 176 -5.72 -8.33 3.85
CA VAL A 176 -5.64 -9.45 4.80
C VAL A 176 -6.81 -9.35 5.78
N CYS A 177 -7.59 -10.43 5.92
CA CYS A 177 -8.72 -10.43 6.84
C CYS A 177 -8.28 -10.69 8.29
N ILE A 178 -8.85 -9.95 9.24
CA ILE A 178 -8.76 -10.29 10.67
C ILE A 178 -9.80 -11.37 10.97
N VAL A 179 -9.34 -12.54 11.40
CA VAL A 179 -10.22 -13.62 11.86
C VAL A 179 -10.18 -13.62 13.39
N PHE A 180 -11.32 -13.29 14.01
CA PHE A 180 -11.54 -13.36 15.47
C PHE A 180 -11.95 -14.77 15.91
#